data_AF-A0A2A9DTX5-F1
#
_entry.id   AF-A0A2A9DTX5-F1
#
_cell.length_a   1.000
_cell.length_b   1.000
_cell.length_c   1.000
_cell.angle_alpha   90.00
_cell.angle_beta   90.00
_cell.angle_gamma   90.00
#
_symmetry.space_group_name_H-M   'P 1'
#
loop_
_entity.id
_entity.type
_entity.pdbx_description
1 polymer ?
#
loop_
_entity_poly.entity_id
_entity_poly.type
_entity_poly.pdbx_seq_one_letter_code
_entity_poly.pdbx_strand_id
1 'polypeptide(L)'
;MPTQQGPSTTRQLNIEHKGRTFGIVPSMERTWVVTEMISRAPYGRLVLLDEDGEDGLPVYGGIPAGYTEPLHQGSDWDGIVRALINQTDWDVDA
;
A
#
# COMPACT_ATOMS: atom_id res chain seq x y z
N MET A 1 -11.36 -12.85 17.61
CA MET A 1 -11.42 -12.54 16.17
C MET A 1 -9.99 -12.37 15.70
N PRO A 2 -9.55 -12.91 14.56
CA PRO A 2 -8.19 -12.66 14.09
C PRO A 2 -8.09 -11.17 13.73
N THR A 3 -7.39 -10.41 14.57
CA THR A 3 -6.99 -9.03 14.28
C THR A 3 -6.19 -9.09 12.99
N GLN A 4 -6.72 -8.52 11.91
CA GLN A 4 -5.99 -8.32 10.67
C GLN A 4 -4.79 -7.43 11.02
N GLN A 5 -3.64 -8.05 11.30
CA GLN A 5 -2.43 -7.33 11.68
C GLN A 5 -2.04 -6.46 10.48
N GLY A 6 -1.99 -5.15 10.68
CA GLY A 6 -1.53 -4.21 9.67
C GLY A 6 -0.11 -4.54 9.18
N PRO A 7 0.34 -3.88 8.10
CA PRO A 7 1.69 -4.07 7.62
C PRO A 7 2.68 -3.78 8.75
N SER A 8 3.64 -4.69 8.95
CA SER A 8 4.62 -4.55 10.03
C SER A 8 5.37 -3.21 9.88
N THR A 9 5.38 -2.39 10.92
CA THR A 9 6.09 -1.10 10.93
C THR A 9 7.61 -1.25 10.93
N THR A 10 8.12 -2.46 11.17
CA THR A 10 9.56 -2.74 11.34
C THR A 10 10.13 -3.65 10.26
N ARG A 11 9.29 -4.28 9.43
CA ARG A 11 9.75 -5.30 8.47
C ARG A 11 9.09 -5.07 7.12
N GLN A 12 9.89 -5.14 6.07
CA GLN A 12 9.40 -5.21 4.69
C GLN A 12 8.49 -6.43 4.52
N LEU A 13 7.30 -6.21 3.95
CA LEU A 13 6.42 -7.26 3.48
C LEU A 13 6.56 -7.42 1.97
N ASN A 14 6.36 -8.63 1.47
CA ASN A 14 6.38 -8.91 0.05
C ASN A 14 5.02 -9.48 -0.36
N ILE A 15 4.48 -8.97 -1.45
CA ILE A 15 3.27 -9.50 -2.08
C ILE A 15 3.53 -9.84 -3.53
N GLU A 16 2.90 -10.91 -4.01
CA GLU A 16 2.91 -11.28 -5.42
C GLU A 16 1.65 -10.76 -6.11
N HIS A 17 1.83 -10.06 -7.23
CA HIS A 17 0.74 -9.51 -8.02
C HIS A 17 1.11 -9.44 -9.51
N LYS A 18 0.21 -9.89 -10.40
CA LYS A 18 0.45 -9.92 -11.86
C LYS A 18 1.81 -10.54 -12.26
N GLY A 19 2.24 -11.60 -11.57
CA GLY A 19 3.52 -12.26 -11.82
C GLY A 19 4.77 -11.46 -11.44
N ARG A 20 4.61 -10.35 -10.70
CA ARG A 20 5.69 -9.51 -10.17
C ARG A 20 5.66 -9.52 -8.64
N THR A 21 6.82 -9.29 -8.02
CA THR A 21 6.94 -9.21 -6.56
C THR A 21 7.06 -7.75 -6.14
N PHE A 22 6.21 -7.32 -5.23
CA PHE A 22 6.21 -5.96 -4.69
C PHE A 22 6.61 -5.98 -3.22
N GLY A 23 7.59 -5.15 -2.87
CA GLY A 23 7.99 -4.87 -1.51
C GLY A 23 7.17 -3.71 -0.95
N ILE A 24 6.62 -3.90 0.24
CA ILE A 24 5.96 -2.88 1.05
C ILE A 24 6.93 -2.55 2.18
N VAL A 25 7.67 -1.47 2.00
CA VAL A 25 8.81 -1.09 2.85
C VAL A 25 8.40 0.06 3.77
N PRO A 26 8.48 -0.08 5.11
CA PRO A 26 8.22 1.03 6.00
C PRO A 26 9.23 2.16 5.74
N SER A 27 8.75 3.40 5.55
CA SER A 27 9.60 4.54 5.18
C SER A 27 9.56 5.68 6.20
N MET A 28 8.40 5.96 6.77
CA MET A 28 8.21 6.95 7.84
C MET A 28 7.17 6.42 8.83
N GLU A 29 6.94 7.13 9.93
CA GLU A 29 5.87 6.77 10.85
C GLU A 29 4.57 6.61 10.07
N ARG A 30 3.91 5.45 10.21
CA ARG A 30 2.61 5.15 9.58
C ARG A 30 2.59 5.16 8.04
N THR A 31 3.75 5.09 7.39
CA THR A 31 3.85 5.11 5.91
C THR A 31 4.73 3.99 5.39
N TRP A 32 4.25 3.31 4.35
CA TRP A 32 4.98 2.27 3.62
C TRP A 32 5.08 2.61 2.14
N VAL A 33 6.25 2.47 1.57
CA VAL A 33 6.48 2.62 0.12
C VAL A 33 6.26 1.28 -0.57
N VAL A 34 5.50 1.31 -1.66
CA VAL A 34 5.26 0.13 -2.51
C VAL A 34 6.24 0.19 -3.67
N THR A 35 7.12 -0.79 -3.75
CA THR A 35 8.21 -0.85 -4.74
C THR A 35 8.20 -2.19 -5.43
N GLU A 36 8.32 -2.24 -6.76
CA GLU A 36 8.52 -3.50 -7.46
C GLU A 36 9.96 -3.99 -7.24
N MET A 37 10.13 -5.27 -6.89
CA MET A 37 11.39 -5.77 -6.35
C MET A 37 12.50 -5.95 -7.39
N ILE A 38 12.15 -6.21 -8.65
CA ILE A 38 13.10 -6.46 -9.74
C ILE A 38 13.62 -5.14 -10.31
N SER A 39 12.72 -4.28 -10.77
CA SER A 39 13.01 -2.96 -11.36
C SER A 39 13.34 -1.88 -10.33
N ARG A 40 12.98 -2.10 -9.05
CA ARG A 40 13.06 -1.10 -7.98
C ARG A 40 12.23 0.17 -8.24
N ALA A 41 11.28 0.12 -9.18
CA ALA A 41 10.41 1.25 -9.47
C ALA A 41 9.40 1.48 -8.32
N PRO A 42 9.22 2.73 -7.86
CA PRO A 42 8.19 3.06 -6.88
C PRO A 42 6.81 3.12 -7.55
N TYR A 43 5.84 2.40 -7.00
CA TYR A 43 4.45 2.41 -7.48
C TYR A 43 3.59 3.38 -6.66
N GLY A 44 4.02 3.72 -5.45
CA GLY A 44 3.35 4.69 -4.60
C GLY A 44 3.60 4.43 -3.13
N ARG A 45 2.69 4.89 -2.29
CA ARG A 45 2.76 4.74 -0.83
C ARG A 45 1.42 4.34 -0.23
N LEU A 46 1.47 3.45 0.73
CA LEU A 46 0.39 3.14 1.66
C LEU A 46 0.60 3.99 2.92
N VAL A 47 -0.44 4.65 3.39
CA VAL A 47 -0.43 5.45 4.62
C VAL A 47 -1.51 4.94 5.57
N LEU A 48 -1.24 4.93 6.88
CA LEU A 48 -2.28 4.76 7.89
C LEU A 48 -2.87 6.14 8.15
N LEU A 49 -4.15 6.31 7.81
CA LEU A 49 -4.90 7.55 7.96
C LEU A 49 -5.51 7.66 9.35
N ASP A 50 -6.07 6.56 9.83
CA ASP A 50 -6.67 6.46 11.17
C ASP A 50 -6.31 5.10 11.78
N GLU A 51 -5.89 5.09 13.04
CA GLU A 51 -5.58 3.85 13.75
C GLU A 51 -6.82 3.17 14.35
N ASP A 52 -7.89 3.95 14.60
CA ASP A 52 -9.12 3.53 15.25
C ASP A 52 -10.33 4.09 14.48
N GLY A 53 -10.51 3.61 13.24
CA GLY A 53 -11.62 4.03 12.37
C GLY A 53 -13.00 3.63 12.91
N GLU A 54 -14.07 3.84 12.12
CA GLU A 54 -15.47 3.72 12.59
C GLU A 54 -15.86 2.37 13.24
N ASP A 55 -15.12 1.29 12.99
CA ASP A 55 -15.34 -0.04 13.59
C ASP A 55 -14.18 -0.49 14.52
N GLY A 56 -13.33 0.43 14.98
CA GLY A 56 -12.08 0.11 15.69
C GLY A 56 -11.06 -0.60 14.81
N LEU A 57 -11.20 -0.44 13.48
CA LEU A 57 -10.29 -0.98 12.48
C LEU A 57 -9.43 0.15 11.92
N PRO A 58 -8.12 -0.09 11.71
CA PRO A 58 -7.25 0.90 11.09
C PRO A 58 -7.72 1.21 9.66
N VAL A 59 -7.71 2.48 9.30
CA VAL A 59 -8.01 2.98 7.95
C VAL A 59 -6.71 3.32 7.25
N TYR A 60 -6.49 2.67 6.11
CA TYR A 60 -5.34 2.91 5.25
C TYR A 60 -5.74 3.72 4.01
N GLY A 61 -4.77 4.42 3.44
CA GLY A 61 -4.88 5.17 2.19
C GLY A 61 -3.79 4.76 1.21
N GLY A 62 -4.15 4.53 -0.06
CA GLY A 62 -3.21 4.28 -1.15
C GLY A 62 -3.00 5.55 -1.97
N ILE A 63 -1.77 6.05 -2.00
CA ILE A 63 -1.37 7.24 -2.76
C ILE A 63 -0.44 6.81 -3.90
N PRO A 64 -0.89 6.86 -5.17
CA PRO A 64 -0.06 6.46 -6.31
C PRO A 64 1.16 7.37 -6.48
N ALA A 65 2.18 6.89 -7.21
CA ALA A 65 3.33 7.70 -7.58
C ALA A 65 2.89 8.98 -8.33
N GLY A 66 3.43 10.13 -7.94
CA GLY A 66 3.06 11.43 -8.50
C GLY A 66 1.85 12.12 -7.85
N TYR A 67 1.11 11.43 -6.97
CA TYR A 67 -0.06 12.00 -6.28
C TYR A 67 0.30 12.47 -4.85
N THR A 68 -0.45 13.46 -4.38
CA THR A 68 -0.37 13.97 -3.00
C THR A 68 -1.41 13.35 -2.07
N GLU A 69 -2.57 12.98 -2.60
CA GLU A 69 -3.74 12.54 -1.84
C GLU A 69 -4.10 11.06 -2.10
N PRO A 70 -4.72 10.37 -1.12
CA PRO A 70 -5.10 8.97 -1.27
C PRO A 70 -6.30 8.82 -2.21
N LEU A 71 -6.16 7.94 -3.21
CA LEU A 71 -7.24 7.62 -4.15
C LEU A 71 -8.05 6.39 -3.73
N HIS A 72 -7.44 5.53 -2.91
CA HIS A 72 -8.08 4.34 -2.34
C HIS A 72 -8.01 4.43 -0.82
N GLN A 73 -9.11 4.17 -0.12
CA GLN A 73 -9.16 4.20 1.34
C GLN A 73 -9.98 3.02 1.88
N GLY A 74 -9.60 2.51 3.04
CA GLY A 74 -10.32 1.42 3.70
C GLY A 74 -9.45 0.65 4.69
N SER A 75 -10.05 -0.34 5.35
CA SER A 75 -9.35 -1.17 6.34
C SER A 75 -8.53 -2.30 5.71
N ASP A 76 -8.81 -2.64 4.45
CA ASP A 76 -8.08 -3.68 3.71
C ASP A 76 -6.85 -3.13 2.99
N TRP A 77 -5.72 -3.08 3.70
CA TRP A 77 -4.47 -2.54 3.15
C TRP A 77 -3.92 -3.35 1.96
N ASP A 78 -4.10 -4.68 1.91
CA ASP A 78 -3.61 -5.51 0.80
C ASP A 78 -4.37 -5.19 -0.49
N GLY A 79 -5.70 -5.10 -0.43
CA GLY A 79 -6.53 -4.67 -1.55
C GLY A 79 -6.18 -3.28 -2.05
N ILE A 80 -5.90 -2.34 -1.14
CA ILE A 80 -5.44 -0.98 -1.49
C ILE A 80 -4.11 -1.01 -2.24
N VAL A 81 -3.12 -1.80 -1.77
CA VAL A 81 -1.83 -1.92 -2.46
C VAL A 81 -2.01 -2.54 -3.85
N ARG A 82 -2.85 -3.57 -3.99
CA ARG A 82 -3.15 -4.18 -5.30
C ARG A 82 -3.84 -3.19 -6.24
N ALA A 83 -4.78 -2.39 -5.74
CA ALA A 83 -5.45 -1.35 -6.52
C ALA A 83 -4.46 -0.29 -7.01
N LEU A 84 -3.55 0.13 -6.13
CA LEU A 84 -2.46 1.06 -6.46
C LEU A 84 -1.54 0.49 -7.55
N ILE A 85 -1.13 -0.78 -7.44
CA ILE A 85 -0.33 -1.44 -8.48
C ILE A 85 -1.07 -1.44 -9.82
N ASN A 86 -2.36 -1.80 -9.82
CA ASN A 86 -3.16 -1.82 -11.04
C ASN A 86 -3.31 -0.44 -11.68
N GLN A 87 -3.47 0.60 -10.87
CA GLN A 87 -3.62 1.95 -11.35
C GLN A 87 -2.33 2.48 -11.99
N THR A 88 -1.17 2.26 -11.36
CA THR A 88 0.12 2.65 -11.94
C THR A 88 0.41 1.88 -13.23
N ASP A 89 0.08 0.58 -13.27
CA ASP A 89 0.25 -0.26 -14.46
C ASP A 89 -0.65 0.18 -15.64
N TRP A 90 -1.82 0.75 -15.34
CA TRP A 90 -2.70 1.35 -16.34
C TRP A 90 -2.15 2.70 -16.85
N ASP A 91 -1.60 3.53 -15.96
CA ASP A 91 -1.08 4.85 -16.29
C ASP A 91 0.18 4.79 -17.17
N VAL A 92 1.01 3.75 -17.04
CA VAL A 92 2.20 3.55 -17.89
C VAL A 92 1.87 3.05 -19.30
N ASP A 93 0.65 2.58 -19.55
CA ASP A 93 0.20 2.09 -20.87
C ASP A 93 -0.64 3.14 -21.64
N ALA A 94 -0.90 4.31 -21.03
CA ALA A 94 -1.67 5.42 -21.60
C ALA A 94 -0.78 6.47 -22.31
#